data_AF-A0A645H6U2-F1
#
_entry.id   AF-A0A645H6U2-F1
#
_cell.length_a   1.000
_cell.length_b   1.000
_cell.length_c   1.000
_cell.angle_alpha   90.00
_cell.angle_beta   90.00
_cell.angle_gamma   90.00
#
_symmetry.space_group_name_H-M   'P 1'
#
loop_
_entity.id
_entity.type
_entity.pdbx_description
1 polymer ?
#
loop_
_entity_poly.entity_id
_entity_poly.type
_entity_poly.pdbx_seq_one_letter_code
_entity_poly.pdbx_strand_id
1 'polypeptide(L)'
;MKSGFWGNYRTGEYFEIDDHELWIRRGDNTSRLGISSDIEARFCEFTPRLDRDRFLPFLYASAPVMCWRAHGQYVTFEFNAVKWDLPLDMIRTWCRSNAGDFLGLKIVNFGTREFVRCLWKDFETMKNCRYPWEEAEKQVDLK
;
A
#
# COMPACT_ATOMS: atom_id res chain seq x y z
N MET A 1 6.53 -18.29 3.26
CA MET A 1 5.22 -17.63 3.47
C MET A 1 5.30 -16.25 2.87
N LYS A 2 4.27 -15.79 2.14
CA LYS A 2 4.22 -14.40 1.67
C LYS A 2 3.75 -13.55 2.85
N SER A 3 4.61 -12.71 3.40
CA SER A 3 4.19 -11.73 4.40
C SER A 3 3.36 -10.64 3.73
N GLY A 4 2.29 -10.24 4.40
CA GLY A 4 1.43 -9.14 4.02
C GLY A 4 1.28 -8.19 5.18
N PHE A 5 0.88 -6.96 4.88
CA PHE A 5 0.65 -5.95 5.91
C PHE A 5 -0.54 -5.08 5.56
N TRP A 6 -1.20 -4.61 6.61
CA TRP A 6 -2.11 -3.47 6.57
C TRP A 6 -1.50 -2.31 7.34
N GLY A 7 -1.65 -1.11 6.81
CA GLY A 7 -1.20 0.10 7.47
C GLY A 7 -2.18 1.26 7.30
N ASN A 8 -2.22 2.16 8.28
CA ASN A 8 -2.90 3.44 8.19
C ASN A 8 -1.85 4.53 7.98
N TYR A 9 -1.77 5.10 6.79
CA TYR A 9 -0.72 6.08 6.48
C TYR A 9 -0.97 7.46 7.10
N ARG A 10 -2.14 7.68 7.71
CA ARG A 10 -2.40 8.90 8.48
C ARG A 10 -1.86 8.79 9.91
N THR A 11 -1.98 7.63 10.55
CA THR A 11 -1.46 7.41 11.91
C THR A 11 -0.03 6.87 11.92
N GLY A 12 0.42 6.24 10.83
CA GLY A 12 1.71 5.58 10.71
C GLY A 12 1.73 4.15 11.26
N GLU A 13 0.60 3.65 11.77
CA GLU A 13 0.50 2.32 12.37
C GLU A 13 0.33 1.23 11.31
N TYR A 14 0.96 0.07 11.53
CA TYR A 14 0.82 -1.08 10.64
C TYR A 14 0.92 -2.42 11.37
N PHE A 15 0.33 -3.44 10.74
CA PHE A 15 0.19 -4.79 11.29
C PHE A 15 0.60 -5.82 10.24
N GLU A 16 1.39 -6.81 10.63
CA GLU A 16 1.64 -8.01 9.83
C GLU A 16 0.39 -8.90 9.84
N ILE A 17 0.05 -9.47 8.68
CA ILE A 17 -1.20 -10.21 8.49
C ILE A 17 -0.97 -11.52 7.71
N ASP A 18 -1.89 -12.46 7.92
CA ASP A 18 -1.92 -13.76 7.24
C ASP A 18 -2.66 -13.70 5.89
N ASP A 19 -3.77 -12.96 5.83
CA ASP A 19 -4.53 -12.72 4.60
C ASP A 19 -5.18 -11.33 4.60
N HIS A 20 -5.04 -10.61 3.49
CA HIS A 20 -5.45 -9.21 3.37
C HIS A 20 -6.94 -8.98 3.60
N GLU A 21 -7.80 -9.82 3.03
CA GLU A 21 -9.25 -9.63 3.16
C GLU A 21 -9.75 -10.23 4.47
N LEU A 22 -9.30 -11.44 4.81
CA LEU A 22 -9.82 -12.10 6.00
C LEU A 22 -9.34 -11.40 7.28
N TRP A 23 -8.11 -10.91 7.31
CA TRP A 23 -7.60 -10.22 8.50
C TRP A 23 -8.44 -8.99 8.82
N ILE A 24 -8.74 -8.14 7.83
CA ILE A 24 -9.46 -6.88 8.10
C ILE A 24 -10.90 -7.11 8.57
N ARG A 25 -11.49 -8.25 8.23
CA ARG A 25 -12.86 -8.63 8.63
C ARG A 25 -12.95 -9.33 9.99
N ARG A 26 -11.83 -9.65 10.63
CA ARG A 26 -11.79 -10.40 11.90
C ARG A 26 -11.72 -9.46 13.10
N GLY A 27 -12.53 -9.75 14.12
CA GLY A 27 -12.43 -9.11 15.42
C GLY A 27 -12.54 -7.59 15.34
N ASP A 28 -11.62 -6.90 16.02
CA ASP A 28 -11.53 -5.44 16.11
C ASP A 28 -10.48 -4.83 15.16
N ASN A 29 -10.03 -5.59 14.14
CA ASN A 29 -8.92 -5.17 13.28
C ASN A 29 -9.20 -3.90 12.48
N THR A 30 -10.45 -3.63 12.10
CA THR A 30 -10.88 -2.35 11.49
C THR A 30 -10.60 -1.18 12.42
N SER A 31 -11.05 -1.28 13.67
CA SER A 31 -10.85 -0.25 14.70
C SER A 31 -9.37 -0.05 14.99
N ARG A 32 -8.60 -1.15 15.11
CA ARG A 32 -7.14 -1.10 15.29
C ARG A 32 -6.41 -0.44 14.13
N LEU A 33 -6.92 -0.58 12.89
CA LEU A 33 -6.40 0.09 11.71
C LEU A 33 -6.95 1.52 11.55
N GLY A 34 -7.81 2.00 12.45
CA GLY A 34 -8.43 3.32 12.39
C GLY A 34 -9.48 3.47 11.28
N ILE A 35 -10.10 2.38 10.84
CA ILE A 35 -11.28 2.40 9.96
C ILE A 35 -12.53 2.67 10.80
N SER A 36 -13.34 3.63 10.37
CA SER A 36 -14.59 3.96 11.06
C SER A 36 -15.64 2.85 10.92
N SER A 37 -16.49 2.69 11.95
CA SER A 37 -17.61 1.75 11.97
C SER A 37 -18.54 1.87 10.76
N ASP A 38 -18.72 3.09 10.22
CA ASP A 38 -19.58 3.32 9.05
C ASP A 38 -19.03 2.68 7.77
N ILE A 39 -17.70 2.58 7.64
CA ILE A 39 -17.06 1.91 6.52
C ILE A 39 -17.12 0.40 6.73
N GLU A 40 -16.88 -0.06 7.96
CA GLU A 40 -16.98 -1.47 8.33
C GLU A 40 -18.39 -2.02 8.12
N ALA A 41 -19.43 -1.25 8.46
CA ALA A 41 -20.82 -1.65 8.27
C ALA A 41 -21.15 -2.01 6.81
N ARG A 42 -20.43 -1.41 5.84
CA ARG A 42 -20.58 -1.68 4.41
C ARG A 42 -19.85 -2.94 3.94
N PHE A 43 -19.07 -3.59 4.79
CA PHE A 43 -18.38 -4.84 4.45
C PHE A 43 -19.36 -5.97 4.08
N CYS A 44 -20.60 -5.89 4.55
CA CYS A 44 -21.68 -6.82 4.20
C CYS A 44 -22.15 -6.70 2.74
N GLU A 45 -21.84 -5.59 2.05
CA GLU A 45 -22.10 -5.40 0.61
C GLU A 45 -21.20 -6.30 -0.27
N PHE A 46 -20.17 -6.92 0.31
CA PHE A 46 -19.15 -7.69 -0.40
C PHE A 46 -19.07 -9.12 0.13
N THR A 47 -19.33 -10.09 -0.73
CA THR A 47 -19.16 -11.51 -0.42
C THR A 47 -17.67 -11.84 -0.30
N PRO A 48 -17.19 -12.34 0.86
CA PRO A 48 -15.78 -12.61 1.07
C PRO A 48 -15.19 -13.53 -0.01
N ARG A 49 -13.98 -13.21 -0.48
CA ARG A 49 -13.24 -13.91 -1.56
C ARG A 49 -13.86 -13.83 -2.96
N LEU A 50 -15.19 -13.75 -3.09
CA LEU A 50 -15.86 -13.59 -4.38
C LEU A 50 -15.71 -12.15 -4.90
N ASP A 51 -15.91 -11.17 -4.02
CA ASP A 51 -15.92 -9.75 -4.37
C ASP A 51 -14.64 -9.02 -3.98
N ARG A 52 -13.53 -9.77 -3.85
CA ARG A 52 -12.26 -9.25 -3.35
C ARG A 52 -11.71 -8.11 -4.20
N ASP A 53 -11.89 -8.22 -5.51
CA ASP A 53 -11.49 -7.24 -6.53
C ASP A 53 -12.28 -5.92 -6.42
N ARG A 54 -13.47 -5.95 -5.82
CA ARG A 54 -14.29 -4.76 -5.54
C ARG A 54 -14.09 -4.25 -4.11
N PHE A 55 -13.93 -5.16 -3.16
CA PHE A 55 -13.78 -4.86 -1.74
C PHE A 55 -12.51 -4.07 -1.43
N LEU A 56 -11.35 -4.48 -1.96
CA LEU A 56 -10.09 -3.78 -1.68
C LEU A 56 -10.07 -2.35 -2.23
N PRO A 57 -10.45 -2.09 -3.50
CA PRO A 57 -10.58 -0.72 -3.99
C PRO A 57 -11.56 0.13 -3.21
N PHE A 58 -12.71 -0.42 -2.80
CA PHE A 58 -13.64 0.27 -1.91
C PHE A 58 -12.95 0.71 -0.61
N LEU A 59 -12.21 -0.20 0.03
CA LEU A 59 -11.54 0.08 1.28
C LEU A 59 -10.46 1.15 1.12
N TYR A 60 -9.62 1.06 0.09
CA TYR A 60 -8.61 2.09 -0.20
C TYR A 60 -9.27 3.46 -0.44
N ALA A 61 -10.36 3.51 -1.19
CA ALA A 61 -11.05 4.76 -1.48
C ALA A 61 -11.76 5.38 -0.26
N SER A 62 -12.08 4.58 0.75
CA SER A 62 -12.91 5.01 1.88
C SER A 62 -12.09 5.33 3.14
N ALA A 63 -10.89 4.76 3.29
CA ALA A 63 -10.07 4.91 4.49
C ALA A 63 -8.60 5.22 4.13
N PRO A 64 -7.85 5.90 5.02
CA PRO A 64 -6.45 6.24 4.78
C PRO A 64 -5.52 5.03 5.00
N VAL A 65 -5.81 3.94 4.30
CA VAL A 65 -5.14 2.65 4.48
C VAL A 65 -4.32 2.26 3.27
N MET A 66 -3.28 1.48 3.55
CA MET A 66 -2.38 0.88 2.59
C MET A 66 -2.24 -0.60 2.88
N CYS A 67 -2.18 -1.38 1.83
CA CYS A 67 -1.87 -2.80 1.87
C CYS A 67 -0.52 -3.00 1.20
N TRP A 68 0.34 -3.86 1.75
CA TRP A 68 1.53 -4.28 1.00
C TRP A 68 1.84 -5.77 1.09
N ARG A 69 2.38 -6.27 -0.01
CA ARG A 69 2.56 -7.69 -0.32
C ARG A 69 4.00 -7.99 -0.71
N ALA A 70 4.64 -8.92 -0.01
CA ALA A 70 5.97 -9.39 -0.37
C ALA A 70 5.93 -10.47 -1.47
N HIS A 71 6.79 -10.33 -2.47
CA HIS A 71 6.91 -11.19 -3.65
C HIS A 71 8.34 -11.72 -3.84
N GLY A 72 9.01 -12.09 -2.75
CA GLY A 72 10.40 -12.53 -2.78
C GLY A 72 11.34 -11.34 -2.91
N GLN A 73 11.67 -10.96 -4.15
CA GLN A 73 12.64 -9.89 -4.45
C GLN A 73 12.02 -8.49 -4.56
N TYR A 74 10.70 -8.38 -4.45
CA TYR A 74 10.02 -7.08 -4.46
C TYR A 74 8.82 -7.04 -3.52
N VAL A 75 8.40 -5.84 -3.15
CA VAL A 75 7.19 -5.58 -2.37
C VAL A 75 6.26 -4.66 -3.16
N THR A 76 4.97 -4.99 -3.19
CA THR A 76 3.95 -4.13 -3.78
C THR A 76 3.24 -3.37 -2.66
N PHE A 77 3.19 -2.04 -2.73
CA PHE A 77 2.40 -1.17 -1.86
C PHE A 77 1.19 -0.63 -2.64
N GLU A 78 0.02 -0.69 -2.05
CA GLU A 78 -1.27 -0.36 -2.67
C GLU A 78 -2.08 0.55 -1.74
N PHE A 79 -2.43 1.74 -2.21
CA PHE A 79 -3.25 2.71 -1.47
C PHE A 79 -4.06 3.58 -2.42
N ASN A 80 -4.90 4.46 -1.87
CA ASN A 80 -5.61 5.50 -2.62
C ASN A 80 -5.47 6.84 -1.90
N ALA A 81 -4.71 7.76 -2.48
CA ALA A 81 -4.55 9.09 -1.92
C ALA A 81 -4.42 10.15 -3.02
N VAL A 82 -4.99 11.33 -2.80
CA VAL A 82 -4.80 12.48 -3.70
C VAL A 82 -3.35 12.99 -3.64
N LYS A 83 -2.75 12.97 -2.45
CA LYS A 83 -1.36 13.34 -2.21
C LYS A 83 -0.56 12.10 -1.80
N TRP A 84 0.64 12.01 -2.33
CA TRP A 84 1.54 10.88 -2.10
C TRP A 84 2.32 10.96 -0.78
N ASP A 85 2.43 12.15 -0.18
CA ASP A 85 3.35 12.42 0.94
C ASP A 85 3.22 11.42 2.10
N LEU A 86 2.02 11.29 2.68
CA LEU A 86 1.77 10.41 3.82
C LEU A 86 1.98 8.91 3.48
N PRO A 87 1.40 8.37 2.39
CA PRO A 87 1.73 7.03 1.92
C PRO A 87 3.24 6.80 1.74
N LEU A 88 3.94 7.72 1.07
CA LEU A 88 5.37 7.55 0.82
C LEU A 88 6.19 7.59 2.10
N ASP A 89 5.83 8.43 3.08
CA ASP A 89 6.50 8.46 4.38
C ASP A 89 6.31 7.16 5.17
N MET A 90 5.12 6.56 5.09
CA MET A 90 4.88 5.24 5.65
C MET A 90 5.74 4.16 4.98
N ILE A 91 5.81 4.16 3.64
CA ILE A 91 6.65 3.23 2.86
C ILE A 91 8.12 3.38 3.25
N ARG A 92 8.62 4.62 3.39
CA ARG A 92 9.99 4.88 3.85
C ARG A 92 10.23 4.34 5.25
N THR A 93 9.30 4.55 6.16
CA THR A 93 9.40 4.08 7.54
C THR A 93 9.52 2.56 7.59
N TRP A 94 8.67 1.85 6.86
CA TRP A 94 8.74 0.39 6.79
C TRP A 94 10.03 -0.09 6.09
N CYS A 95 10.40 0.50 4.95
CA CYS A 95 11.56 0.05 4.18
C CYS A 95 12.89 0.24 4.93
N ARG A 96 13.06 1.33 5.71
CA ARG A 96 14.28 1.52 6.51
C ARG A 96 14.58 0.38 7.48
N SER A 97 13.55 -0.33 7.93
CA SER A 97 13.70 -1.44 8.87
C SER A 97 13.69 -2.81 8.21
N ASN A 98 13.24 -2.92 6.95
CA ASN A 98 12.92 -4.21 6.33
C ASN A 98 13.52 -4.42 4.93
N ALA A 99 13.98 -3.36 4.25
CA ALA A 99 14.46 -3.41 2.88
C ALA A 99 16.00 -3.41 2.83
N GLY A 100 16.56 -4.28 2.01
CA GLY A 100 17.93 -4.11 1.49
C GLY A 100 17.93 -3.22 0.25
N ASP A 101 19.08 -2.67 -0.11
CA ASP A 101 19.27 -1.70 -1.21
C ASP A 101 18.65 -2.14 -2.54
N PHE A 102 18.68 -3.44 -2.82
CA PHE A 102 18.20 -4.03 -4.07
C PHE A 102 16.78 -4.60 -3.99
N LEU A 103 16.05 -4.36 -2.90
CA LEU A 103 14.64 -4.71 -2.84
C LEU A 103 13.88 -3.90 -3.89
N GLY A 104 13.17 -4.60 -4.78
CA GLY A 104 12.26 -3.95 -5.73
C GLY A 104 11.02 -3.41 -5.03
N LEU A 105 10.60 -2.21 -5.40
CA LEU A 105 9.37 -1.59 -4.93
C LEU A 105 8.43 -1.42 -6.11
N LYS A 106 7.16 -1.81 -5.91
CA LYS A 106 6.06 -1.45 -6.79
C LYS A 106 5.04 -0.67 -5.97
N ILE A 107 4.92 0.62 -6.21
CA ILE A 107 4.04 1.51 -5.43
C ILE A 107 2.87 1.90 -6.33
N VAL A 108 1.65 1.58 -5.93
CA VAL A 108 0.43 1.78 -6.72
C VAL A 108 -0.51 2.72 -5.97
N ASN A 109 -0.85 3.84 -6.59
CA ASN A 109 -1.83 4.79 -6.07
C ASN A 109 -3.10 4.75 -6.92
N PHE A 110 -4.15 4.11 -6.40
CA PHE A 110 -5.44 4.03 -7.09
C PHE A 110 -6.19 5.37 -7.15
N GLY A 111 -5.85 6.32 -6.28
CA GLY A 111 -6.48 7.64 -6.24
C GLY A 111 -6.11 8.49 -7.45
N THR A 112 -4.84 8.45 -7.86
CA THR A 112 -4.32 9.16 -9.04
C THR A 112 -4.16 8.25 -10.26
N ARG A 113 -4.36 6.93 -10.12
CA ARG A 113 -4.16 5.90 -11.16
C ARG A 113 -2.72 5.82 -11.68
N GLU A 114 -1.77 6.14 -10.82
CA GLU A 114 -0.35 6.13 -11.11
C GLU A 114 0.34 4.98 -10.39
N PHE A 115 1.49 4.56 -10.90
CA PHE A 115 2.35 3.63 -10.20
C PHE A 115 3.83 3.95 -10.44
N VAL A 116 4.67 3.53 -9.50
CA VAL A 116 6.13 3.66 -9.55
C VAL A 116 6.75 2.28 -9.38
N ARG A 117 7.81 2.00 -10.13
CA ARG A 117 8.69 0.85 -9.93
C ARG A 117 10.13 1.33 -9.79
N CYS A 118 10.81 0.92 -8.74
CA CYS A 118 12.20 1.32 -8.47
C CYS A 118 12.84 0.34 -7.50
N LEU A 119 14.15 0.46 -7.27
CA LEU A 119 14.80 -0.18 -6.13
C LEU A 119 14.69 0.72 -4.91
N TRP A 120 14.75 0.12 -3.71
CA TRP A 120 14.72 0.89 -2.45
C TRP A 120 15.81 1.96 -2.40
N LYS A 121 17.06 1.64 -2.78
CA LYS A 121 18.16 2.61 -2.81
C LYS A 121 17.84 3.84 -3.68
N ASP A 122 17.15 3.65 -4.79
CA ASP A 122 16.82 4.74 -5.72
C ASP A 122 15.69 5.57 -5.10
N PHE A 123 14.68 4.90 -4.55
CA PHE A 123 13.56 5.55 -3.86
C PHE A 123 13.99 6.39 -2.65
N GLU A 124 15.00 5.96 -1.88
CA GLU A 124 15.51 6.72 -0.75
C GLU A 124 16.13 8.06 -1.17
N THR A 125 16.76 8.08 -2.34
CA THR A 125 17.43 9.29 -2.88
C THR A 125 16.47 10.26 -3.58
N MET A 126 15.23 9.86 -3.88
CA MET A 126 14.21 10.69 -4.55
C MET A 126 13.71 11.90 -3.73
N LYS A 127 14.30 12.21 -2.57
CA LYS A 127 13.88 13.27 -1.62
C LYS A 127 13.70 14.68 -2.21
N ASN A 128 14.25 14.96 -3.40
CA ASN A 128 14.27 16.32 -3.97
C ASN A 128 13.52 16.48 -5.29
N CYS A 129 12.96 15.43 -5.87
CA CYS A 129 12.09 15.60 -7.03
C CYS A 129 10.68 15.89 -6.51
N ARG A 130 10.21 17.13 -6.68
CA ARG A 130 8.77 17.40 -6.81
C ARG A 130 8.31 16.57 -8.00
N TYR A 131 7.90 15.34 -7.73
CA TYR A 131 7.37 14.37 -8.66
C TYR A 131 8.38 13.71 -9.63
N PRO A 132 8.78 12.44 -9.39
CA PRO A 132 9.72 11.72 -10.25
C PRO A 132 9.16 11.27 -11.61
N TRP A 133 7.87 11.50 -11.90
CA TRP A 133 7.21 10.89 -13.07
C TRP A 133 7.47 11.58 -14.41
N GLU A 134 7.99 12.82 -14.45
CA GLU A 134 8.45 13.40 -15.73
C GLU A 134 9.73 12.72 -16.26
N GLU A 135 10.48 12.02 -15.40
CA GLU A 135 11.70 11.29 -15.81
C GLU A 135 11.52 9.77 -15.81
N ALA A 136 10.60 9.22 -15.00
CA ALA A 136 10.39 7.77 -14.93
C ALA A 136 9.76 7.16 -16.20
N GLU A 137 9.03 7.93 -17.03
CA GLU A 137 8.58 7.46 -18.35
C GLU A 137 9.73 7.30 -19.37
N LYS A 138 10.93 7.82 -19.08
CA LYS A 138 12.08 7.73 -20.00
C LYS A 138 13.02 6.56 -19.73
N GLN A 139 12.84 5.82 -18.64
CA GLN A 139 13.67 4.65 -18.36
C GLN A 139 12.82 3.40 -18.22
N VAL A 140 13.29 2.35 -18.91
CA VAL A 140 12.81 0.95 -18.87
C VAL A 140 11.80 0.57 -19.96
N ASP A 141 12.21 0.76 -21.23
CA ASP A 141 12.23 -0.38 -22.16
C ASP A 141 13.55 -1.12 -21.94
N LEU A 142 13.55 -2.10 -21.04
CA LEU A 142 14.61 -3.12 -21.03
C LEU A 142 14.25 -4.14 -22.11
N LYS A 143 15.03 -4.15 -23.19
CA LYS A 143 15.00 -5.15 -24.26
C LYS A 143 15.17 -6.56 -23.71
#